data_AF-A0A425WL31-F1
#
_entry.id   AF-A0A425WL31-F1
#
_cell.length_a   1.000
_cell.length_b   1.000
_cell.length_c   1.000
_cell.angle_alpha   90.00
_cell.angle_beta   90.00
_cell.angle_gamma   90.00
#
_symmetry.space_group_name_H-M   'P 1'
#
loop_
_entity.id
_entity.type
_entity.pdbx_description
1 polymer ?
#
loop_
_entity_poly.entity_id
_entity_poly.type
_entity_poly.pdbx_seq_one_letter_code
_entity_poly.pdbx_strand_id
1 'polypeptide(L)'
;MAGYKTFTSAADMGPYVSKLILELPEKVRTEFVDKAGFSVYVERKDAETGEVVLAKEHHTDKRAYPSKGYVPVLSAYASDGEGNPQEQGSYIALELPEVRLTKRIDGALTRGYIRMLDFRITQTKAIPSETPDEAPLTGLVFDIDTGDICPDLNGWDLTGSGIFDDIDMNYGFFT
;
A
#
# COMPACT_ATOMS: atom_id res chain seq x y z
N MET A 1 -12.19 -4.94 -13.17
CA MET A 1 -10.98 -4.63 -12.40
C MET A 1 -11.41 -3.81 -11.20
N ALA A 2 -10.93 -4.13 -10.01
CA ALA A 2 -11.32 -3.44 -8.77
C ALA A 2 -10.16 -2.58 -8.25
N GLY A 3 -10.49 -1.45 -7.64
CA GLY A 3 -9.53 -0.48 -7.14
C GLY A 3 -9.02 -0.81 -5.74
N TYR A 4 -7.77 -0.45 -5.47
CA TYR A 4 -7.23 -0.34 -4.12
C TYR A 4 -6.65 1.06 -3.90
N LYS A 5 -6.64 1.52 -2.66
CA LYS A 5 -5.80 2.64 -2.21
C LYS A 5 -4.68 2.09 -1.32
N THR A 6 -3.56 2.78 -1.31
CA THR A 6 -2.53 2.57 -0.30
C THR A 6 -2.78 3.49 0.90
N PHE A 7 -2.40 3.03 2.10
CA PHE A 7 -2.28 3.87 3.27
C PHE A 7 -0.81 3.89 3.68
N THR A 8 -0.19 5.05 3.68
CA THR A 8 1.23 5.23 3.97
C THR A 8 1.44 5.80 5.36
N SER A 9 2.29 5.12 6.13
CA SER A 9 2.74 5.60 7.44
C SER A 9 4.23 5.95 7.38
N ALA A 10 4.58 7.11 7.93
CA ALA A 10 5.95 7.52 8.17
C ALA A 10 6.46 6.91 9.49
N ALA A 11 7.25 5.85 9.39
CA ALA A 11 7.89 5.21 10.54
C ALA A 11 9.37 5.62 10.66
N ASP A 12 10.01 5.25 11.77
CA ASP A 12 11.42 5.55 12.07
C ASP A 12 12.39 5.13 10.95
N MET A 13 12.07 4.05 10.25
CA MET A 13 12.89 3.48 9.18
C MET A 13 12.38 3.88 7.78
N GLY A 14 11.62 4.97 7.71
CA GLY A 14 11.07 5.57 6.51
C GLY A 14 9.60 5.23 6.25
N PRO A 15 8.99 5.88 5.24
CA PRO A 15 7.61 5.62 4.86
C PRO A 15 7.43 4.23 4.24
N TYR A 16 6.34 3.58 4.63
CA TYR A 16 5.92 2.30 4.06
C TYR A 16 4.39 2.26 3.92
N VAL A 17 3.91 1.42 3.00
CA VAL A 17 2.48 1.13 2.86
C VAL A 17 2.09 0.19 4.00
N SER A 18 1.41 0.74 5.00
CA SER A 18 0.98 0.03 6.20
C SER A 18 -0.41 -0.60 6.04
N LYS A 19 -1.24 -0.09 5.12
CA LYS A 19 -2.50 -0.73 4.75
C LYS A 19 -2.77 -0.69 3.24
N LEU A 20 -3.56 -1.64 2.78
CA LEU A 20 -4.26 -1.59 1.50
C LEU A 20 -5.76 -1.48 1.77
N ILE A 21 -6.45 -0.55 1.11
CA ILE A 21 -7.89 -0.32 1.26
C ILE A 21 -8.56 -0.76 -0.04
N LEU A 22 -9.37 -1.80 0.02
CA LEU A 22 -9.97 -2.48 -1.11
C LEU A 22 -11.44 -2.06 -1.26
N GLU A 23 -11.84 -1.56 -2.42
CA GLU A 23 -13.23 -1.15 -2.68
C GLU A 23 -14.10 -2.34 -3.08
N LEU A 24 -15.14 -2.63 -2.29
CA LEU A 24 -16.01 -3.76 -2.53
C LEU A 24 -17.27 -3.40 -3.33
N PRO A 25 -17.82 -4.34 -4.12
CA PRO A 25 -19.08 -4.14 -4.83
C PRO A 25 -20.29 -4.08 -3.88
N GLU A 26 -20.18 -4.61 -2.66
CA GLU A 26 -21.21 -4.57 -1.63
C GLU A 26 -20.60 -4.52 -0.23
N LYS A 27 -21.44 -4.25 0.78
CA LYS A 27 -21.00 -4.16 2.17
C LYS A 27 -20.72 -5.55 2.75
N VAL A 28 -19.68 -5.63 3.58
CA VAL A 28 -19.34 -6.85 4.33
C VAL A 28 -19.17 -6.56 5.81
N ARG A 29 -19.40 -7.57 6.65
CA ARG A 29 -19.13 -7.50 8.10
C ARG A 29 -17.71 -7.94 8.41
N THR A 30 -17.06 -7.27 9.35
CA THR A 30 -15.68 -7.59 9.77
C THR A 30 -15.54 -9.05 10.23
N GLU A 31 -16.56 -9.62 10.87
CA GLU A 31 -16.54 -11.03 11.31
C GLU A 31 -16.40 -12.05 10.16
N PHE A 32 -16.72 -11.66 8.92
CA PHE A 32 -16.58 -12.48 7.72
C PHE A 32 -15.27 -12.23 6.97
N VAL A 33 -14.48 -11.25 7.39
CA VAL A 33 -13.23 -10.87 6.75
C VAL A 33 -12.06 -11.59 7.43
N ASP A 34 -11.53 -12.63 6.79
CA ASP A 34 -10.34 -13.36 7.24
C ASP A 34 -9.11 -12.87 6.47
N LYS A 35 -8.03 -12.53 7.18
CA LYS A 35 -6.74 -12.19 6.57
C LYS A 35 -6.17 -13.28 5.67
N ALA A 36 -6.44 -14.55 5.98
CA ALA A 36 -6.03 -15.68 5.14
C ALA A 36 -6.90 -15.82 3.87
N GLY A 37 -7.94 -14.99 3.72
CA GLY A 37 -8.75 -14.86 2.52
C GLY A 37 -8.14 -13.97 1.44
N PHE A 38 -6.93 -13.43 1.64
CA PHE A 38 -6.26 -12.56 0.69
C PHE A 38 -4.81 -12.96 0.45
N SER A 39 -4.37 -12.84 -0.80
CA SER A 39 -2.97 -12.90 -1.21
C SER A 39 -2.56 -11.54 -1.76
N VAL A 40 -1.45 -10.99 -1.27
CA VAL A 40 -0.94 -9.67 -1.67
C VAL A 40 0.41 -9.85 -2.35
N TYR A 41 0.45 -9.58 -3.64
CA TYR A 41 1.67 -9.48 -4.43
C TYR A 41 2.03 -8.01 -4.66
N VAL A 42 3.31 -7.68 -4.69
CA VAL A 42 3.78 -6.32 -4.97
C VAL A 42 5.01 -6.34 -5.87
N GLU A 43 5.06 -5.39 -6.79
CA GLU A 43 6.26 -5.02 -7.53
C GLU A 43 6.71 -3.61 -7.10
N ARG A 44 7.97 -3.48 -6.67
CA ARG A 44 8.59 -2.16 -6.46
C ARG A 44 9.23 -1.71 -7.75
N LYS A 45 8.73 -0.62 -8.28
CA LYS A 45 9.10 -0.06 -9.58
C LYS A 45 9.86 1.24 -9.43
N ASP A 46 10.76 1.49 -10.37
CA ASP A 46 11.38 2.78 -10.51
C ASP A 46 10.35 3.81 -10.97
N ALA A 47 10.33 4.98 -10.34
CA ALA A 47 9.33 6.01 -10.64
C ALA A 47 9.52 6.62 -12.05
N GLU A 48 10.74 6.61 -12.58
CA GLU A 48 11.04 7.19 -13.89
C GLU A 48 10.83 6.15 -15.00
N THR A 49 11.32 4.92 -14.82
CA THR A 49 11.27 3.90 -15.88
C THR A 49 10.04 3.01 -15.83
N GLY A 50 9.37 2.90 -14.68
CA GLY A 50 8.27 1.95 -14.47
C GLY A 50 8.70 0.48 -14.39
N GLU A 51 10.00 0.18 -14.48
CA GLU A 51 10.53 -1.17 -14.41
C GLU A 51 10.70 -1.64 -12.96
N VAL A 52 10.59 -2.96 -12.73
CA VAL A 52 10.88 -3.53 -11.42
C VAL A 52 12.35 -3.38 -11.09
N VAL A 53 12.64 -2.75 -9.94
CA VAL A 53 14.02 -2.49 -9.52
C VAL A 53 14.70 -3.76 -9.02
N LEU A 54 16.02 -3.84 -9.18
CA LEU A 54 16.83 -4.84 -8.49
C LEU A 54 17.23 -4.30 -7.12
N ALA A 55 16.93 -5.04 -6.06
CA ALA A 55 17.29 -4.67 -4.70
C ALA A 55 17.94 -5.84 -3.96
N LYS A 56 18.84 -5.52 -3.04
CA LYS A 56 19.34 -6.46 -2.03
C LYS A 56 18.37 -6.49 -0.85
N GLU A 57 18.26 -7.62 -0.15
CA GLU A 57 17.48 -7.68 1.10
C GLU A 57 18.26 -6.98 2.22
N HIS A 58 19.56 -7.27 2.29
CA HIS A 58 20.50 -6.66 3.21
C HIS A 58 21.67 -6.03 2.45
N HIS A 59 22.24 -4.96 2.99
CA HIS A 59 23.38 -4.24 2.37
C HIS A 59 24.58 -5.14 2.03
N THR A 60 24.73 -6.24 2.79
CA THR A 60 25.82 -7.22 2.74
C THR A 60 25.57 -8.33 1.73
N ASP A 61 24.37 -8.40 1.16
CA ASP A 61 24.07 -9.43 0.18
C ASP A 61 24.92 -9.26 -1.06
N LYS A 62 25.36 -10.38 -1.62
CA LYS A 62 26.23 -10.40 -2.80
C LYS A 62 25.50 -10.07 -4.10
N ARG A 63 24.19 -10.28 -4.14
CA ARG A 63 23.36 -10.16 -5.34
C ARG A 63 22.09 -9.38 -5.04
N ALA A 64 21.69 -8.54 -5.98
CA ALA A 64 20.37 -7.94 -6.00
C ALA A 64 19.44 -8.83 -6.82
N TYR A 65 18.16 -8.86 -6.44
CA TYR A 65 17.11 -9.60 -7.12
C TYR A 65 15.95 -8.65 -7.47
N PRO A 66 15.08 -9.02 -8.43
CA PRO A 66 13.87 -8.26 -8.70
C PRO A 66 13.09 -8.01 -7.41
N SER A 67 12.82 -6.73 -7.13
CA SER A 67 12.20 -6.28 -5.90
C SER A 67 10.69 -6.46 -5.96
N LYS A 68 10.27 -7.72 -6.01
CA LYS A 68 8.88 -8.11 -6.08
C LYS A 68 8.61 -9.41 -5.33
N GLY A 69 7.38 -9.64 -4.94
CA GLY A 69 7.01 -10.84 -4.21
C GLY A 69 5.71 -10.69 -3.43
N TYR A 70 5.45 -11.69 -2.59
CA TYR A 70 4.28 -11.69 -1.72
C TYR A 70 4.62 -11.07 -0.37
N VAL A 71 3.67 -10.33 0.18
CA VAL A 71 3.73 -9.79 1.54
C VAL A 71 2.64 -10.44 2.39
N PRO A 72 2.91 -10.74 3.67
CA PRO A 72 1.90 -11.31 4.54
C PRO A 72 0.86 -10.25 4.92
N VAL A 73 -0.39 -10.66 5.07
CA VAL A 73 -1.45 -9.85 5.66
C VAL A 73 -1.46 -10.07 7.16
N LEU A 74 -1.26 -9.02 7.94
CA LEU A 74 -1.21 -9.08 9.41
C LEU A 74 -2.61 -9.18 10.00
N SER A 75 -3.52 -8.37 9.50
CA SER A 75 -4.94 -8.31 9.86
C SER A 75 -5.78 -7.89 8.65
N ALA A 76 -7.06 -8.20 8.69
CA ALA A 76 -8.04 -7.77 7.70
C ALA A 76 -9.36 -7.48 8.39
N TYR A 77 -10.04 -6.40 7.99
CA TYR A 77 -11.32 -5.98 8.57
C TYR A 77 -12.11 -5.15 7.57
N ALA A 78 -13.43 -5.11 7.73
CA ALA A 78 -14.25 -4.13 7.03
C ALA A 78 -13.84 -2.73 7.50
N SER A 79 -13.76 -1.79 6.57
CA SER A 79 -13.30 -0.43 6.83
C SER A 79 -14.19 0.61 6.20
N ASP A 80 -13.96 1.87 6.59
CA ASP A 80 -14.35 2.99 5.76
C ASP A 80 -13.37 3.16 4.58
N GLY A 81 -13.66 4.10 3.69
CA GLY A 81 -12.81 4.44 2.54
C GLY A 81 -11.47 5.08 2.90
N GLU A 82 -11.22 5.28 4.20
CA GLU A 82 -10.03 5.89 4.80
C GLU A 82 -9.18 4.86 5.59
N GLY A 83 -9.63 3.60 5.65
CA GLY A 83 -8.91 2.49 6.29
C GLY A 83 -9.10 2.39 7.81
N ASN A 84 -10.11 3.05 8.38
CA ASN A 84 -10.49 2.88 9.78
C ASN A 84 -11.41 1.65 9.95
N PRO A 85 -11.22 0.82 10.99
CA PRO A 85 -12.07 -0.34 11.25
C PRO A 85 -13.55 0.01 11.40
N GLN A 86 -14.42 -0.83 10.84
CA GLN A 86 -15.88 -0.75 10.95
C GLN A 86 -16.47 -2.12 11.30
N GLU A 87 -17.64 -2.15 11.90
CA GLU A 87 -18.40 -3.42 12.05
C GLU A 87 -18.85 -3.95 10.69
N GLN A 88 -19.30 -3.03 9.81
CA GLN A 88 -19.71 -3.30 8.44
C GLN A 88 -19.24 -2.15 7.52
N GLY A 89 -18.75 -2.46 6.32
CA GLY A 89 -18.21 -1.46 5.41
C GLY A 89 -18.22 -1.88 3.94
N SER A 90 -18.20 -0.90 3.03
CA SER A 90 -18.01 -1.10 1.58
C SER A 90 -16.53 -1.18 1.18
N TYR A 91 -15.64 -1.22 2.18
CA TYR A 91 -14.20 -1.37 1.99
C TYR A 91 -13.67 -2.45 2.92
N ILE A 92 -12.54 -3.04 2.55
CA ILE A 92 -11.72 -3.86 3.44
C ILE A 92 -10.35 -3.21 3.57
N ALA A 93 -9.85 -3.07 4.80
CA ALA A 93 -8.46 -2.72 5.04
C ALA A 93 -7.65 -3.99 5.34
N LEU A 94 -6.51 -4.13 4.69
CA LEU A 94 -5.49 -5.15 4.95
C LEU A 94 -4.28 -4.48 5.57
N GLU A 95 -3.91 -4.85 6.80
CA GLU A 95 -2.69 -4.36 7.43
C GLU A 95 -1.47 -5.15 6.95
N LEU A 96 -0.41 -4.43 6.59
CA LEU A 96 0.83 -4.97 6.06
C LEU A 96 2.00 -4.70 7.00
N PRO A 97 3.03 -5.57 7.04
CA PRO A 97 4.21 -5.32 7.85
C PRO A 97 5.10 -4.25 7.22
N GLU A 98 5.92 -3.61 8.05
CA GLU A 98 7.05 -2.83 7.58
C GLU A 98 8.19 -3.77 7.14
N VAL A 99 8.26 -4.04 5.84
CA VAL A 99 9.32 -4.86 5.22
C VAL A 99 9.80 -4.18 3.94
N ARG A 100 10.93 -4.60 3.40
CA ARG A 100 11.50 -3.98 2.18
C ARG A 100 10.47 -3.86 1.04
N LEU A 101 9.61 -4.86 0.87
CA LEU A 101 8.58 -4.87 -0.19
C LEU A 101 7.45 -3.83 0.01
N THR A 102 7.23 -3.35 1.23
CA THR A 102 6.23 -2.31 1.53
C THR A 102 6.83 -0.91 1.70
N LYS A 103 8.17 -0.79 1.72
CA LYS A 103 8.87 0.50 1.82
C LYS A 103 8.82 1.29 0.51
N ARG A 104 8.42 2.57 0.65
CA ARG A 104 8.38 3.55 -0.45
C ARG A 104 9.72 4.15 -0.80
N ILE A 105 10.73 3.97 0.04
CA ILE A 105 12.08 4.47 -0.20
C ILE A 105 13.12 3.34 -0.09
N ASP A 106 14.19 3.45 -0.85
CA ASP A 106 15.44 2.73 -0.60
C ASP A 106 16.64 3.56 -1.06
N GLY A 107 17.84 3.02 -0.89
CA GLY A 107 19.07 3.68 -1.31
C GLY A 107 20.14 3.68 -0.23
N ALA A 108 21.18 4.48 -0.46
CA ALA A 108 22.25 4.72 0.49
C ALA A 108 22.07 6.09 1.15
N LEU A 109 22.83 6.36 2.21
CA LEU A 109 22.81 7.63 2.94
C LEU A 109 22.96 8.87 2.03
N THR A 110 23.71 8.74 0.94
CA THR A 110 23.99 9.83 0.00
C THR A 110 23.08 9.84 -1.23
N ARG A 111 22.22 8.82 -1.40
CA ARG A 111 21.32 8.71 -2.55
C ARG A 111 20.12 7.82 -2.21
N GLY A 112 18.99 8.47 -1.95
CA GLY A 112 17.68 7.82 -1.81
C GLY A 112 16.94 7.76 -3.14
N TYR A 113 16.01 6.82 -3.25
CA TYR A 113 15.11 6.66 -4.38
C TYR A 113 13.69 6.45 -3.86
N ILE A 114 12.74 7.08 -4.53
CA ILE A 114 11.31 6.80 -4.34
C ILE A 114 10.95 5.58 -5.17
N ARG A 115 10.14 4.69 -4.60
CA ARG A 115 9.64 3.47 -5.25
C ARG A 115 8.14 3.57 -5.40
N MET A 116 7.68 3.33 -6.63
CA MET A 116 6.27 3.07 -6.88
C MET A 116 5.98 1.62 -6.49
N LEU A 117 4.91 1.40 -5.74
CA LEU A 117 4.50 0.06 -5.31
C LEU A 117 3.24 -0.31 -6.07
N ASP A 118 3.37 -1.28 -6.97
CA ASP A 118 2.26 -1.79 -7.76
C ASP A 118 1.78 -3.10 -7.12
N PHE A 119 0.59 -3.06 -6.53
CA PHE A 119 0.03 -4.18 -5.80
C PHE A 119 -0.99 -4.94 -6.65
N ARG A 120 -1.01 -6.26 -6.45
CA ARG A 120 -2.09 -7.13 -6.89
C ARG A 120 -2.61 -7.91 -5.70
N ILE A 121 -3.85 -7.66 -5.33
CA ILE A 121 -4.54 -8.32 -4.23
C ILE A 121 -5.54 -9.30 -4.82
N THR A 122 -5.44 -10.57 -4.45
CA THR A 122 -6.35 -11.62 -4.92
C THR A 122 -7.08 -12.23 -3.75
N GLN A 123 -8.40 -12.31 -3.84
CA GLN A 123 -9.21 -13.06 -2.90
C GLN A 123 -8.97 -14.57 -3.09
N THR A 124 -8.64 -15.25 -2.00
CA THR A 124 -8.34 -16.70 -1.97
C THR A 124 -9.42 -17.50 -1.26
N LYS A 125 -10.30 -16.85 -0.47
CA LYS A 125 -11.45 -17.48 0.18
C LYS A 125 -12.70 -16.62 -0.03
N ALA A 126 -13.84 -17.28 -0.17
CA ALA A 126 -15.14 -16.61 -0.25
C ALA A 126 -15.40 -15.77 1.02
N ILE A 127 -16.01 -14.61 0.86
CA ILE A 127 -16.54 -13.82 1.99
C ILE A 127 -18.05 -14.10 2.04
N PRO A 128 -18.56 -14.73 3.12
CA PRO A 128 -19.99 -15.00 3.28
C PRO A 128 -20.86 -13.74 3.19
N SER A 129 -22.08 -13.87 2.64
CA SER A 129 -23.13 -12.86 2.83
C SER A 129 -23.69 -12.95 4.26
N GLU A 130 -24.13 -11.80 4.77
CA GLU A 130 -24.89 -11.71 6.02
C GLU A 130 -26.30 -12.30 5.87
N THR A 131 -26.87 -12.22 4.68
CA THR A 131 -28.23 -12.70 4.41
C THR A 131 -28.18 -14.19 4.08
N PRO A 132 -28.94 -15.05 4.80
CA PRO A 132 -29.06 -16.45 4.43
C PRO A 132 -29.58 -16.59 2.99
N ASP A 133 -29.01 -17.54 2.24
CA ASP A 133 -29.31 -17.85 0.83
C ASP A 133 -28.77 -16.87 -0.23
N GLU A 134 -28.11 -15.77 0.15
CA GLU A 134 -27.37 -14.94 -0.80
C GLU A 134 -26.00 -15.55 -1.15
N ALA A 135 -25.56 -15.32 -2.39
CA ALA A 135 -24.27 -15.81 -2.86
C ALA A 135 -23.13 -15.08 -2.12
N PRO A 136 -22.05 -15.79 -1.73
CA PRO A 136 -20.89 -15.15 -1.13
C PRO A 136 -20.11 -14.34 -2.18
N LEU A 137 -19.39 -13.31 -1.73
CA LEU A 137 -18.43 -12.61 -2.57
C LEU A 137 -17.26 -13.54 -2.92
N THR A 138 -16.98 -13.68 -4.21
CA THR A 138 -15.92 -14.54 -4.73
C THR A 138 -15.27 -13.92 -5.96
N GLY A 139 -14.05 -14.36 -6.27
CA GLY A 139 -13.35 -14.00 -7.52
C GLY A 139 -12.82 -12.57 -7.58
N LEU A 140 -12.70 -11.88 -6.44
CA LEU A 140 -12.22 -10.49 -6.41
C LEU A 140 -10.71 -10.42 -6.67
N VAL A 141 -10.32 -9.51 -7.57
CA VAL A 141 -8.93 -9.14 -7.85
C VAL A 141 -8.85 -7.62 -7.91
N PHE A 142 -7.96 -7.06 -7.10
CA PHE A 142 -7.68 -5.63 -7.02
C PHE A 142 -6.30 -5.36 -7.58
N ASP A 143 -6.24 -4.64 -8.69
CA ASP A 143 -5.05 -4.39 -9.49
C ASP A 143 -5.03 -3.00 -10.13
N ILE A 144 -5.91 -2.10 -9.65
CA ILE A 144 -5.94 -0.69 -10.03
C ILE A 144 -5.58 0.14 -8.80
N ASP A 145 -4.42 0.80 -8.83
CA ASP A 145 -4.08 1.83 -7.86
C ASP A 145 -4.97 3.06 -8.07
N THR A 146 -5.70 3.45 -7.02
CA THR A 146 -6.63 4.59 -7.02
C THR A 146 -6.14 5.75 -6.16
N GLY A 147 -4.92 5.66 -5.60
CA GLY A 147 -4.28 6.72 -4.85
C GLY A 147 -3.77 6.29 -3.48
N ASP A 148 -3.22 7.26 -2.76
CA ASP A 148 -2.60 7.08 -1.46
C ASP A 148 -3.26 7.96 -0.40
N ILE A 149 -3.38 7.42 0.81
CA ILE A 149 -3.75 8.14 2.02
C ILE A 149 -2.50 8.21 2.90
N CYS A 150 -1.97 9.41 3.14
CA CYS A 150 -0.82 9.62 4.00
C CYS A 150 -1.11 10.72 5.02
N PRO A 151 -1.70 10.38 6.18
CA PRO A 151 -2.08 11.38 7.18
C PRO A 151 -0.89 12.15 7.74
N ASP A 152 0.31 11.57 7.70
CA ASP A 152 1.54 12.22 8.17
C ASP A 152 1.96 13.42 7.30
N LEU A 153 1.41 13.53 6.09
CA LEU A 153 1.55 14.70 5.22
C LEU A 153 0.44 15.75 5.42
N ASN A 154 -0.56 15.48 6.29
CA ASN A 154 -1.59 16.47 6.57
C ASN A 154 -0.96 17.73 7.21
N GLY A 155 -1.34 18.90 6.70
CA GLY A 155 -0.78 20.18 7.12
C GLY A 155 0.57 20.52 6.47
N TRP A 156 1.14 19.65 5.63
CA TRP A 156 2.30 20.01 4.82
C TRP A 156 1.88 20.59 3.47
N ASP A 157 2.36 21.79 3.17
CA ASP A 157 2.41 22.31 1.80
C ASP A 157 3.71 21.84 1.14
N LEU A 158 3.58 20.95 0.16
CA LEU A 158 4.69 20.36 -0.59
C LEU A 158 4.93 21.05 -1.95
N THR A 159 4.23 22.15 -2.23
CA THR A 159 4.32 22.85 -3.53
C THR A 159 5.46 23.87 -3.60
N GLY A 160 6.15 24.08 -2.47
CA GLY A 160 7.25 25.03 -2.35
C GLY A 160 8.42 24.73 -3.28
N SER A 161 8.77 25.72 -4.10
CA SER A 161 9.96 25.68 -4.96
C SER A 161 10.55 27.08 -5.13
N GLY A 162 11.85 27.17 -5.38
CA GLY A 162 12.53 28.45 -5.62
C GLY A 162 14.02 28.29 -5.98
N ILE A 163 14.62 29.37 -6.45
CA ILE A 163 16.07 29.46 -6.75
C ILE A 163 16.76 30.23 -5.63
N PHE A 164 17.80 29.62 -5.05
CA PHE A 164 18.64 30.24 -4.02
C PHE A 164 20.11 30.05 -4.40
N ASP A 165 20.87 31.14 -4.55
CA ASP A 165 22.27 31.11 -5.01
C ASP A 165 22.46 30.26 -6.29
N ASP A 166 21.60 30.46 -7.29
CA ASP A 166 21.56 29.73 -8.57
C ASP A 166 21.30 28.21 -8.43
N ILE A 167 20.76 27.77 -7.29
CA ILE A 167 20.35 26.39 -7.03
C ILE A 167 18.83 26.29 -6.97
N ASP A 168 18.25 25.47 -7.85
CA ASP A 168 16.83 25.08 -7.77
C ASP A 168 16.60 24.20 -6.53
N MET A 169 15.67 24.62 -5.68
CA MET A 169 15.31 23.93 -4.45
C MET A 169 13.81 23.69 -4.38
N ASN A 170 13.42 22.47 -3.99
CA ASN A 170 12.07 22.15 -3.55
C ASN A 170 12.05 22.08 -2.02
N TYR A 171 10.99 22.56 -1.39
CA TYR A 171 10.85 22.56 0.06
C TYR A 171 9.38 22.38 0.47
N GLY A 172 9.18 21.81 1.65
CA GLY A 172 7.87 21.69 2.27
C GLY A 172 7.76 22.58 3.51
N PHE A 173 6.59 23.14 3.74
CA PHE A 173 6.27 23.89 4.97
C PHE A 173 5.08 23.27 5.69
N PHE A 174 5.14 23.24 7.02
CA PHE A 174 3.99 22.85 7.83
C PHE A 174 3.14 24.08 8.16
N THR A 175 1.84 23.99 7.94
CA THR A 175 0.86 25.08 8.09
C THR A 175 -0.31 24.68 8.96
#